data_AF-A0AAV9ZHG7-F1
#
_entry.id   AF-A0AAV9ZHG7-F1
#
_cell.length_a   1.000
_cell.length_b   1.000
_cell.length_c   1.000
_cell.angle_alpha   90.00
_cell.angle_beta   90.00
_cell.angle_gamma   90.00
#
_symmetry.space_group_name_H-M   'P 1'
#
loop_
_entity.id
_entity.type
_entity.pdbx_description
1 polymer ?
#
loop_
_entity_poly.entity_id
_entity_poly.type
_entity_poly.pdbx_seq_one_letter_code
_entity_poly.pdbx_strand_id
1 'polypeptide(L)'
;MEGHKKIVQMTVGGMTQYLTAEQGMPKDIEEYFDKRIKNFIWAGKRVAPINHDILFLPIEEGGRDLLSIKDRNNAIEIKNLKDFLTRDESDRAKWCSLAEERLRKQTPKAPVVYPKKLPRALKKMVTMAMKFNLKLDALALAKDVKEEVPMFFHVGGKKELTKHNNPKRACCLRDKYGTISVGDMVKIIERNYNRHGRRKKCVCKADRLIGCKEPYKCQEEAIKFLSCIHDKWNPQVQLKHTIPQLTPEEKEQNIENLSDGEPVVFDTGIELTLCFARFRGWLRHLNPFHSRELDNNKAFEMQSSPLRAEVLQYVLQLNK
;
A
#
# COMPACT_ATOMS: atom_id res chain seq x y z
N MET A 1 9.57 -21.93 -35.34
CA MET A 1 9.08 -21.42 -34.03
C MET A 1 9.20 -19.91 -33.95
N GLU A 2 10.36 -19.33 -34.29
CA GLU A 2 10.60 -17.88 -34.23
C GLU A 2 9.59 -17.04 -35.03
N GLY A 3 9.23 -17.48 -36.25
CA GLY A 3 8.18 -16.84 -37.04
C GLY A 3 6.81 -16.83 -36.32
N HIS A 4 6.40 -17.97 -35.75
CA HIS A 4 5.15 -18.04 -34.98
C HIS A 4 5.18 -17.14 -33.74
N LYS A 5 6.31 -17.08 -33.01
CA LYS A 5 6.50 -16.16 -31.88
C LYS A 5 6.24 -14.71 -32.30
N LYS A 6 6.91 -14.24 -33.35
CA LYS A 6 6.77 -12.86 -33.85
C LYS A 6 5.33 -12.55 -34.26
N ILE A 7 4.67 -13.47 -34.96
CA ILE A 7 3.26 -13.32 -35.34
C ILE A 7 2.38 -13.18 -34.10
N VAL A 8 2.55 -14.03 -33.08
CA VAL A 8 1.78 -13.95 -31.83
C VAL A 8 2.01 -12.61 -31.13
N GLN A 9 3.26 -12.17 -31.01
CA GLN A 9 3.60 -10.91 -30.36
C GLN A 9 2.99 -9.70 -31.09
N MET A 10 3.07 -9.65 -32.43
CA MET A 10 2.52 -8.54 -33.21
C MET A 10 0.99 -8.53 -33.19
N THR A 11 0.35 -9.69 -33.41
CA THR A 11 -1.11 -9.77 -33.57
C THR A 11 -1.81 -9.79 -32.23
N VAL A 12 -1.66 -10.87 -31.47
CA VAL A 12 -2.31 -11.04 -30.16
C VAL A 12 -1.80 -9.99 -29.20
N GLY A 13 -0.49 -9.75 -29.19
CA GLY A 13 0.08 -8.76 -28.29
C GLY A 13 -0.40 -7.34 -28.55
N GLY A 14 -0.38 -6.88 -29.80
CA GLY A 14 -0.87 -5.55 -30.17
C GLY A 14 -2.37 -5.38 -29.94
N MET A 15 -3.19 -6.35 -30.38
CA MET A 15 -4.66 -6.26 -30.31
C MET A 15 -5.18 -6.31 -28.88
N THR A 16 -4.61 -7.18 -28.02
CA THR A 16 -5.11 -7.37 -26.66
C THR A 16 -4.65 -6.27 -25.71
N GLN A 17 -3.52 -5.60 -25.97
CA GLN A 17 -2.96 -4.60 -25.07
C GLN A 17 -3.92 -3.43 -24.83
N TYR A 18 -4.44 -2.83 -25.89
CA TYR A 18 -5.36 -1.69 -25.77
C TYR A 18 -6.68 -2.08 -25.09
N LEU A 19 -7.34 -3.14 -25.59
CA LEU A 19 -8.63 -3.59 -25.04
C LEU A 19 -8.52 -4.01 -23.57
N THR A 20 -7.40 -4.62 -23.19
CA THR A 20 -7.17 -4.99 -21.79
C THR A 20 -6.94 -3.77 -20.92
N ALA A 21 -6.25 -2.75 -21.40
CA ALA A 21 -6.06 -1.51 -20.64
C ALA A 21 -7.39 -0.80 -20.37
N GLU A 22 -8.28 -0.74 -21.38
CA GLU A 22 -9.55 -0.03 -21.27
C GLU A 22 -10.64 -0.82 -20.52
N GLN A 23 -10.79 -2.11 -20.82
CA GLN A 23 -11.94 -2.92 -20.37
C GLN A 23 -11.53 -4.04 -19.40
N GLY A 24 -10.23 -4.33 -19.30
CA GLY A 24 -9.71 -5.51 -18.65
C GLY A 24 -9.96 -6.78 -19.45
N MET A 25 -9.19 -7.83 -19.14
CA MET A 25 -9.41 -9.17 -19.71
C MET A 25 -10.07 -10.08 -18.66
N PRO A 26 -11.23 -10.70 -18.97
CA PRO A 26 -11.78 -11.82 -18.21
C PRO A 26 -10.87 -13.07 -18.27
N LYS A 27 -10.91 -13.90 -17.22
CA LYS A 27 -9.98 -15.04 -17.08
C LYS A 27 -10.23 -16.14 -18.13
N ASP A 28 -11.48 -16.35 -18.50
CA ASP A 28 -11.90 -17.25 -19.58
C ASP A 28 -11.34 -16.83 -20.94
N ILE A 29 -11.30 -15.52 -21.22
CA ILE A 29 -10.70 -14.98 -22.44
C ILE A 29 -9.18 -15.08 -22.41
N GLU A 30 -8.55 -14.82 -21.26
CA GLU A 30 -7.10 -15.05 -21.05
C GLU A 30 -6.73 -16.51 -21.33
N GLU A 31 -7.45 -17.46 -20.72
CA GLU A 31 -7.24 -18.89 -20.94
C GLU A 31 -7.52 -19.33 -22.39
N TYR A 32 -8.49 -18.69 -23.06
CA TYR A 32 -8.77 -18.92 -24.48
C TYR A 32 -7.59 -18.52 -25.36
N PHE A 33 -7.04 -17.32 -25.16
CA PHE A 33 -5.88 -16.87 -25.92
C PHE A 33 -4.64 -17.71 -25.63
N ASP A 34 -4.37 -18.07 -24.37
CA ASP A 34 -3.26 -18.94 -24.01
C ASP A 34 -3.36 -20.30 -24.72
N LYS A 35 -4.55 -20.91 -24.76
CA LYS A 35 -4.80 -22.15 -25.53
C LYS A 35 -4.56 -21.96 -27.02
N ARG A 36 -5.01 -20.83 -27.59
CA ARG A 36 -4.86 -20.55 -29.02
C ARG A 36 -3.40 -20.28 -29.41
N ILE A 37 -2.65 -19.56 -28.57
CA ILE A 37 -1.21 -19.33 -28.72
C ILE A 37 -0.47 -20.66 -28.67
N LYS A 38 -0.75 -21.51 -27.67
CA LYS A 38 -0.16 -22.87 -27.56
C LYS A 38 -0.36 -23.67 -28.84
N ASN A 39 -1.61 -23.76 -29.31
CA ASN A 39 -1.94 -24.51 -30.52
C ASN A 39 -1.24 -23.96 -31.76
N PHE A 40 -1.13 -22.63 -31.87
CA PHE A 40 -0.47 -21.97 -33.00
C PHE A 40 1.04 -22.18 -33.00
N ILE A 41 1.72 -21.98 -31.86
CA ILE A 41 3.17 -22.15 -31.71
C ILE A 41 3.60 -23.57 -32.13
N TRP A 42 2.80 -24.57 -31.76
CA TRP A 42 3.05 -25.98 -32.06
C TRP A 42 2.42 -26.49 -33.35
N ALA A 43 1.86 -25.60 -34.19
CA ALA A 43 1.22 -25.95 -35.47
C ALA A 43 0.21 -27.11 -35.34
N GLY A 44 -0.59 -27.11 -34.28
CA GLY A 44 -1.62 -28.11 -34.01
C GLY A 44 -1.12 -29.48 -33.52
N LYS A 45 0.17 -29.64 -33.19
CA LYS A 45 0.69 -30.88 -32.59
C LYS A 45 0.06 -31.14 -31.23
N ARG A 46 -0.31 -32.40 -30.96
CA ARG A 46 -0.95 -32.81 -29.69
C ARG A 46 -0.02 -32.73 -28.48
N VAL A 47 1.28 -32.96 -28.65
CA VAL A 47 2.26 -32.96 -27.57
C VAL A 47 3.22 -31.80 -27.78
N ALA A 48 3.26 -30.89 -26.80
CA ALA A 48 4.24 -29.81 -26.76
C ALA A 48 5.59 -30.38 -26.26
N PRO A 49 6.68 -30.24 -27.03
CA PRO A 49 7.99 -30.73 -26.62
C PRO A 49 8.65 -29.88 -25.53
N ILE A 50 8.17 -28.65 -25.30
CA ILE A 50 8.67 -27.75 -24.25
C ILE A 50 7.51 -27.36 -23.36
N ASN A 51 7.75 -27.36 -22.03
CA ASN A 51 6.77 -26.87 -21.06
C ASN A 51 6.44 -25.40 -21.35
N HIS A 52 5.17 -25.05 -21.22
CA HIS A 52 4.67 -23.72 -21.49
C HIS A 52 5.34 -22.64 -20.64
N ASP A 53 5.61 -22.91 -19.37
CA ASP A 53 6.23 -21.92 -18.48
C ASP A 53 7.68 -21.60 -18.90
N ILE A 54 8.38 -22.58 -19.47
CA ILE A 54 9.74 -22.40 -20.02
C ILE A 54 9.71 -21.55 -21.29
N LEU A 55 8.65 -21.61 -22.09
CA LEU A 55 8.54 -20.79 -23.31
C LEU A 55 8.56 -19.29 -23.00
N PHE A 56 8.05 -18.90 -21.83
CA PHE A 56 7.97 -17.50 -21.40
C PHE A 56 9.27 -16.95 -20.84
N LEU A 57 10.22 -17.82 -20.45
CA LEU A 57 11.50 -17.39 -19.91
C LEU A 57 12.35 -16.70 -20.99
N PRO A 58 13.27 -15.81 -20.60
CA PRO A 58 14.24 -15.21 -21.50
C PRO A 58 15.09 -16.25 -22.23
N ILE A 59 15.70 -15.85 -23.35
CA ILE A 59 16.52 -16.73 -24.18
C ILE A 59 17.76 -17.19 -23.39
N GLU A 60 18.28 -16.32 -22.53
CA GLU A 60 19.43 -16.53 -21.67
C GLU A 60 19.20 -17.66 -20.65
N GLU A 61 17.96 -17.84 -20.19
CA GLU A 61 17.56 -18.89 -19.26
C GLU A 61 17.10 -20.17 -19.96
N GLY A 62 17.37 -20.29 -21.27
CA GLY A 62 16.95 -21.42 -22.10
C GLY A 62 15.49 -21.38 -22.54
N GLY A 63 14.81 -20.25 -22.32
CA GLY A 63 13.46 -20.02 -22.78
C GLY A 63 13.36 -19.56 -24.23
N ARG A 64 12.17 -19.07 -24.61
CA ARG A 64 11.90 -18.57 -25.96
C ARG A 64 11.37 -17.14 -25.96
N ASP A 65 11.29 -16.49 -24.80
CA ASP A 65 10.75 -15.14 -24.65
C ASP A 65 9.37 -14.99 -25.33
N LEU A 66 8.53 -16.01 -25.17
CA LEU A 66 7.17 -16.01 -25.68
C LEU A 66 6.32 -15.06 -24.83
N LEU A 67 5.35 -14.40 -25.46
CA LEU A 67 4.40 -13.54 -24.76
C LEU A 67 3.53 -14.34 -23.78
N SER A 68 3.63 -14.03 -22.49
CA SER A 68 2.64 -14.37 -21.47
C SER A 68 1.56 -13.29 -21.36
N ILE A 69 0.33 -13.61 -21.75
CA ILE A 69 -0.82 -12.68 -21.64
C ILE A 69 -1.09 -12.36 -20.18
N LYS A 70 -1.02 -13.36 -19.32
CA LYS A 70 -1.20 -13.20 -17.87
C LYS A 70 -0.22 -12.19 -17.27
N ASP A 71 1.06 -12.27 -17.63
CA ASP A 71 2.07 -11.35 -17.10
C ASP A 71 1.92 -9.95 -17.67
N ARG A 72 1.53 -9.82 -18.94
CA ARG A 72 1.16 -8.52 -19.52
C ARG A 72 -0.05 -7.90 -18.83
N ASN A 73 -1.10 -8.67 -18.57
CA ASN A 73 -2.27 -8.20 -17.84
C ASN A 73 -1.88 -7.73 -16.44
N ASN A 74 -1.03 -8.48 -15.74
CA ASN A 74 -0.48 -8.04 -14.45
C ASN A 74 0.33 -6.74 -14.60
N ALA A 75 1.17 -6.60 -15.63
CA ALA A 75 1.97 -5.40 -15.86
C ALA A 75 1.11 -4.16 -16.14
N ILE A 76 0.03 -4.29 -16.91
CA ILE A 76 -0.95 -3.21 -17.12
C ILE A 76 -1.55 -2.76 -15.78
N GLU A 77 -1.95 -3.70 -14.93
CA GLU A 77 -2.53 -3.38 -13.63
C GLU A 77 -1.49 -2.77 -12.67
N ILE A 78 -0.22 -3.20 -12.74
CA ILE A 78 0.90 -2.58 -12.01
C ILE A 78 1.11 -1.14 -12.48
N LYS A 79 1.03 -0.88 -13.79
CA LYS A 79 1.12 0.48 -14.33
C LYS A 79 -0.01 1.36 -13.81
N ASN A 80 -1.25 0.88 -13.83
CA ASN A 80 -2.39 1.62 -13.27
C ASN A 80 -2.19 1.90 -11.76
N LEU A 81 -1.66 0.92 -11.03
CA LEU A 81 -1.33 1.07 -9.62
C LEU A 81 -0.21 2.08 -9.38
N LYS A 82 0.81 2.10 -10.25
CA LYS A 82 1.87 3.12 -10.24
C LYS A 82 1.26 4.51 -10.46
N ASP A 83 0.48 4.69 -11.52
CA ASP A 83 -0.19 5.97 -11.85
C ASP A 83 -1.10 6.45 -10.70
N PHE A 84 -1.71 5.51 -9.97
CA PHE A 84 -2.51 5.80 -8.78
C PHE A 84 -1.68 6.30 -7.60
N LEU A 85 -0.49 5.73 -7.41
CA LEU A 85 0.43 6.02 -6.31
C LEU A 85 1.39 7.19 -6.60
N THR A 86 1.47 7.67 -7.86
CA THR A 86 2.27 8.84 -8.24
C THR A 86 1.90 10.05 -7.37
N ARG A 87 2.94 10.68 -6.83
CA ARG A 87 2.83 11.79 -5.86
C ARG A 87 2.48 13.11 -6.53
N ASP A 88 3.16 13.38 -7.65
CA ASP A 88 3.11 14.66 -8.33
C ASP A 88 1.80 14.83 -9.08
N GLU A 89 1.10 15.93 -8.79
CA GLU A 89 -0.20 16.21 -9.38
C GLU A 89 -0.11 16.43 -10.90
N SER A 90 1.04 16.91 -11.40
CA SER A 90 1.27 17.11 -12.83
C SER A 90 1.26 15.80 -13.61
N ASP A 91 1.80 14.74 -13.01
CA ASP A 91 2.05 13.45 -13.66
C ASP A 91 0.96 12.42 -13.32
N ARG A 92 0.06 12.80 -12.41
CA ARG A 92 -1.02 11.94 -11.93
C ARG A 92 -2.14 11.86 -12.96
N ALA A 93 -2.55 10.63 -13.26
CA ALA A 93 -3.68 10.40 -14.14
C ALA A 93 -4.99 10.95 -13.53
N LYS A 94 -5.80 11.65 -14.34
CA LYS A 94 -7.04 12.32 -13.89
C LYS A 94 -8.04 11.37 -13.21
N TRP A 95 -8.05 10.10 -13.59
CA TRP A 95 -8.95 9.10 -13.03
C TRP A 95 -8.62 8.78 -11.56
N CYS A 96 -7.39 9.04 -11.10
CA CYS A 96 -6.93 8.73 -9.74
C CYS A 96 -7.76 9.47 -8.69
N SER A 97 -8.08 10.74 -8.92
CA SER A 97 -8.90 11.56 -8.00
C SER A 97 -10.32 11.00 -7.85
N LEU A 98 -10.92 10.52 -8.94
CA LEU A 98 -12.22 9.84 -8.92
C LEU A 98 -12.15 8.49 -8.18
N ALA A 99 -11.08 7.73 -8.43
CA ALA A 99 -10.81 6.47 -7.75
C ALA A 99 -10.69 6.66 -6.23
N GLU A 100 -9.95 7.68 -5.79
CA GLU A 100 -9.83 8.06 -4.38
C GLU A 100 -11.18 8.40 -3.76
N GLU A 101 -12.00 9.21 -4.43
CA GLU A 101 -13.31 9.58 -3.92
C GLU A 101 -14.22 8.35 -3.76
N ARG A 102 -14.17 7.43 -4.73
CA ARG A 102 -14.92 6.16 -4.69
C ARG A 102 -14.44 5.26 -3.56
N LEU A 103 -13.13 5.11 -3.39
CA LEU A 103 -12.54 4.40 -2.26
C LEU A 103 -13.00 5.04 -0.95
N ARG A 104 -12.95 6.38 -0.83
CA ARG A 104 -13.38 7.13 0.37
C ARG A 104 -14.86 6.94 0.70
N LYS A 105 -15.74 6.92 -0.31
CA LYS A 105 -17.20 6.80 -0.13
C LYS A 105 -17.64 5.39 0.27
N GLN A 106 -17.00 4.37 -0.29
CA GLN A 106 -17.42 2.99 -0.08
C GLN A 106 -16.83 2.35 1.17
N THR A 107 -15.90 3.04 1.80
CA THR A 107 -15.23 2.50 2.95
C THR A 107 -16.02 2.78 4.21
N PRO A 108 -16.32 1.73 5.00
CA PRO A 108 -16.99 1.95 6.26
C PRO A 108 -16.10 2.81 7.16
N LYS A 109 -16.72 3.58 8.06
CA LYS A 109 -16.01 4.36 9.08
C LYS A 109 -15.17 3.49 10.04
N ALA A 110 -15.26 2.16 9.91
CA ALA A 110 -14.47 1.18 10.64
C ALA A 110 -13.31 0.65 9.76
N PRO A 111 -12.08 0.58 10.29
CA PRO A 111 -10.84 0.42 9.52
C PRO A 111 -10.52 -0.98 8.97
N VAL A 112 -11.48 -1.93 8.95
CA VAL A 112 -11.16 -3.37 8.74
C VAL A 112 -11.98 -4.05 7.65
N VAL A 113 -12.96 -3.37 7.05
CA VAL A 113 -13.86 -4.04 6.11
C VAL A 113 -13.55 -3.61 4.68
N TYR A 114 -13.07 -4.57 3.87
CA TYR A 114 -12.99 -4.42 2.43
C TYR A 114 -14.30 -3.82 1.90
N PRO A 115 -14.24 -2.78 1.06
CA PRO A 115 -15.46 -2.21 0.51
C PRO A 115 -16.10 -3.27 -0.38
N LYS A 116 -17.22 -3.84 0.07
CA LYS A 116 -17.90 -4.95 -0.61
C LYS A 116 -18.39 -4.59 -2.03
N LYS A 117 -18.43 -3.30 -2.37
CA LYS A 117 -19.02 -2.77 -3.62
C LYS A 117 -18.02 -1.98 -4.50
N LEU A 118 -16.74 -2.34 -4.50
CA LEU A 118 -15.78 -1.69 -5.40
C LEU A 118 -16.06 -2.01 -6.87
N PRO A 119 -15.94 -1.02 -7.78
CA PRO A 119 -15.80 -1.27 -9.20
C PRO A 119 -14.69 -2.29 -9.48
N ARG A 120 -14.89 -3.11 -10.52
CA ARG A 120 -13.97 -4.22 -10.87
C ARG A 120 -12.51 -3.77 -11.02
N ALA A 121 -12.28 -2.63 -11.68
CA ALA A 121 -10.94 -2.07 -11.87
C ALA A 121 -10.24 -1.75 -10.54
N LEU A 122 -10.92 -1.06 -9.62
CA LEU A 122 -10.37 -0.73 -8.30
C LEU A 122 -10.10 -1.99 -7.46
N LYS A 123 -11.01 -2.98 -7.53
CA LYS A 123 -10.81 -4.25 -6.84
C LYS A 123 -9.57 -4.98 -7.34
N LYS A 124 -9.35 -5.00 -8.67
CA LYS A 124 -8.14 -5.58 -9.26
C LYS A 124 -6.89 -4.83 -8.81
N MET A 125 -6.88 -3.50 -8.89
CA MET A 125 -5.75 -2.67 -8.44
C MET A 125 -5.37 -2.93 -6.99
N VAL A 126 -6.35 -2.99 -6.07
CA VAL A 126 -6.11 -3.32 -4.65
C VAL A 126 -5.59 -4.75 -4.49
N THR A 127 -6.16 -5.71 -5.23
CA THR A 127 -5.70 -7.10 -5.21
C THR A 127 -4.26 -7.21 -5.71
N MET A 128 -3.88 -6.42 -6.71
CA MET A 128 -2.52 -6.37 -7.25
C MET A 128 -1.53 -5.77 -6.25
N ALA A 129 -1.92 -4.69 -5.57
CA ALA A 129 -1.11 -4.14 -4.48
C ALA A 129 -0.84 -5.18 -3.39
N MET A 130 -1.84 -6.00 -3.05
CA MET A 130 -1.71 -7.09 -2.08
C MET A 130 -0.84 -8.24 -2.58
N LYS A 131 -1.03 -8.65 -3.84
CA LYS A 131 -0.22 -9.70 -4.48
C LYS A 131 1.27 -9.37 -4.46
N PHE A 132 1.62 -8.11 -4.68
CA PHE A 132 3.00 -7.63 -4.61
C PHE A 132 3.43 -7.16 -3.23
N ASN A 133 2.59 -7.36 -2.21
CA ASN A 133 2.88 -7.00 -0.83
C ASN A 133 3.33 -5.53 -0.70
N LEU A 134 2.68 -4.63 -1.44
CA LEU A 134 2.96 -3.20 -1.33
C LEU A 134 2.64 -2.74 0.09
N LYS A 135 3.67 -2.25 0.78
CA LYS A 135 3.58 -1.69 2.12
C LYS A 135 3.86 -0.21 2.07
N LEU A 136 3.15 0.57 2.88
CA LEU A 136 3.57 1.94 3.14
C LEU A 136 4.81 1.89 4.03
N ASP A 137 5.97 2.10 3.43
CA ASP A 137 7.24 2.18 4.13
C ASP A 137 7.83 3.58 3.97
N ALA A 138 7.55 4.43 4.94
CA ALA A 138 8.18 5.75 5.05
C ALA A 138 9.42 5.67 5.95
N LEU A 139 10.56 6.25 5.55
CA LEU A 139 11.75 6.27 6.42
C LEU A 139 11.50 7.08 7.70
N ALA A 140 10.90 8.26 7.58
CA ALA A 140 10.32 9.00 8.69
C ALA A 140 8.99 9.63 8.28
N LEU A 141 8.08 9.73 9.25
CA LEU A 141 6.79 10.38 9.10
C LEU A 141 6.79 11.67 9.90
N ALA A 142 6.27 12.73 9.30
CA ALA A 142 6.04 13.99 10.00
C ALA A 142 5.01 13.81 11.14
N LYS A 143 5.06 14.68 12.15
CA LYS A 143 4.24 14.53 13.36
C LYS A 143 2.74 14.65 13.07
N ASP A 144 2.36 15.65 12.29
CA ASP A 144 1.01 15.90 11.79
C ASP A 144 0.44 14.65 11.08
N VAL A 145 1.28 14.04 10.24
CA VAL A 145 0.95 12.82 9.53
C VAL A 145 0.66 11.66 10.48
N LYS A 146 1.52 11.45 11.48
CA LYS A 146 1.32 10.40 12.50
C LYS A 146 0.03 10.62 13.28
N GLU A 147 -0.32 11.87 13.58
CA GLU A 147 -1.53 12.23 14.33
C GLU A 147 -2.82 11.98 13.56
N GLU A 148 -2.80 12.01 12.24
CA GLU A 148 -4.00 11.79 11.40
C GLU A 148 -4.34 10.31 11.18
N VAL A 149 -3.40 9.40 11.42
CA VAL A 149 -3.61 7.96 11.18
C VAL A 149 -4.70 7.41 12.11
N PRO A 150 -5.58 6.51 11.64
CA PRO A 150 -6.57 5.87 12.49
C PRO A 150 -5.92 5.05 13.61
N MET A 151 -6.35 5.27 14.86
CA MET A 151 -5.79 4.57 16.02
C MET A 151 -6.30 3.13 16.14
N PHE A 152 -7.58 2.90 15.89
CA PHE A 152 -8.15 1.56 16.01
C PHE A 152 -7.70 0.71 14.82
N PHE A 153 -7.29 -0.54 15.09
CA PHE A 153 -6.72 -1.42 14.05
C PHE A 153 -5.57 -0.78 13.26
N HIS A 154 -4.71 -0.04 13.97
CA HIS A 154 -3.61 0.73 13.42
C HIS A 154 -2.65 -0.12 12.55
N VAL A 155 -2.18 0.43 11.43
CA VAL A 155 -1.25 -0.22 10.48
C VAL A 155 0.05 -0.67 11.13
N GLY A 156 0.63 0.18 11.99
CA GLY A 156 1.80 -0.12 12.82
C GLY A 156 1.49 -0.75 14.19
N GLY A 157 0.32 -1.38 14.36
CA GLY A 157 -0.07 -1.99 15.63
C GLY A 157 0.68 -3.30 15.93
N LYS A 158 1.18 -3.44 17.15
CA LYS A 158 1.71 -4.71 17.69
C LYS A 158 0.55 -5.72 17.86
N LYS A 159 0.86 -7.02 17.95
CA LYS A 159 -0.14 -8.10 18.13
C LYS A 159 -1.08 -7.86 19.33
N GLU A 160 -0.61 -7.13 20.34
CA GLU A 160 -1.35 -6.78 21.56
C GLU A 160 -2.48 -5.78 21.30
N LEU A 161 -2.36 -4.92 20.28
CA LEU A 161 -3.34 -3.88 19.96
C LEU A 161 -4.74 -4.48 19.70
N THR A 162 -4.80 -5.69 19.13
CA THR A 162 -6.05 -6.40 18.87
C THR A 162 -6.87 -6.64 20.14
N LYS A 163 -6.20 -6.87 21.28
CA LYS A 163 -6.87 -7.07 22.59
C LYS A 163 -7.54 -5.78 23.10
N HIS A 164 -7.05 -4.63 22.66
CA HIS A 164 -7.53 -3.31 23.09
C HIS A 164 -8.63 -2.74 22.19
N ASN A 165 -8.89 -3.28 20.99
CA ASN A 165 -9.87 -2.69 20.07
C ASN A 165 -11.35 -2.84 20.51
N ASN A 166 -11.70 -3.95 21.17
CA ASN A 166 -13.08 -4.34 21.50
C ASN A 166 -13.58 -4.15 22.95
N PRO A 167 -12.74 -3.96 24.00
CA PRO A 167 -13.22 -3.73 25.36
C PRO A 167 -14.19 -2.54 25.46
N LYS A 168 -15.06 -2.56 26.48
CA LYS A 168 -16.04 -1.48 26.78
C LYS A 168 -15.42 -0.08 26.78
N ARG A 169 -14.16 0.03 27.20
CA ARG A 169 -13.41 1.30 27.25
C ARG A 169 -13.05 1.80 25.85
N ALA A 170 -12.67 0.91 24.94
CA ALA A 170 -12.43 1.24 23.55
C ALA A 170 -13.71 1.64 22.82
N CYS A 171 -14.85 1.02 23.15
CA CYS A 171 -16.16 1.50 22.68
C CYS A 171 -16.46 2.90 23.24
N CYS A 172 -16.17 3.16 24.53
CA CYS A 172 -16.35 4.50 25.10
C CYS A 172 -15.50 5.57 24.39
N LEU A 173 -14.24 5.25 24.06
CA LEU A 173 -13.36 6.14 23.30
C LEU A 173 -13.93 6.42 21.89
N ARG A 174 -14.41 5.40 21.17
CA ARG A 174 -15.04 5.60 19.85
C ARG A 174 -16.36 6.36 19.91
N ASP A 175 -17.28 5.92 20.76
CA ASP A 175 -18.68 6.33 20.69
C ASP A 175 -18.97 7.61 21.49
N LYS A 176 -18.25 7.83 22.60
CA LYS A 176 -18.47 9.00 23.48
C LYS A 176 -17.45 10.10 23.23
N TYR A 177 -16.16 9.74 23.16
CA TYR A 177 -15.12 10.72 22.88
C TYR A 177 -14.99 11.02 21.39
N GLY A 178 -15.57 10.18 20.51
CA GLY A 178 -15.48 10.37 19.06
C GLY A 178 -14.06 10.17 18.52
N THR A 179 -13.21 9.41 19.22
CA THR A 179 -11.82 9.25 18.79
C THR A 179 -11.73 8.43 17.52
N ILE A 180 -10.96 8.92 16.56
CA ILE A 180 -10.68 8.21 15.32
C ILE A 180 -9.18 8.10 15.12
N SER A 181 -8.44 9.19 15.36
CA SER A 181 -7.02 9.28 15.03
C SER A 181 -6.09 9.08 16.23
N VAL A 182 -4.80 8.85 15.95
CA VAL A 182 -3.74 8.80 16.96
C VAL A 182 -3.62 10.15 17.69
N GLY A 183 -3.76 11.26 16.97
CA GLY A 183 -3.77 12.61 17.55
C GLY A 183 -4.93 12.84 18.53
N ASP A 184 -6.11 12.25 18.28
CA ASP A 184 -7.22 12.30 19.22
C ASP A 184 -6.88 11.57 20.54
N MET A 185 -6.16 10.45 20.46
CA MET A 185 -5.68 9.75 21.66
C MET A 185 -4.65 10.55 22.42
N VAL A 186 -3.70 11.17 21.73
CA VAL A 186 -2.70 12.07 22.34
C VAL A 186 -3.40 13.20 23.09
N LYS A 187 -4.40 13.85 22.48
CA LYS A 187 -5.21 14.88 23.15
C LYS A 187 -5.91 14.38 24.40
N ILE A 188 -6.41 13.14 24.43
CA ILE A 188 -7.02 12.56 25.63
C ILE A 188 -5.97 12.31 26.73
N ILE A 189 -4.77 11.89 26.36
CA ILE A 189 -3.68 11.64 27.29
C ILE A 189 -3.17 12.97 27.88
N GLU A 190 -3.00 13.98 27.03
CA GLU A 190 -2.53 15.31 27.38
C GLU A 190 -3.56 16.16 28.13
N ARG A 191 -4.82 15.73 28.20
CA ARG A 191 -5.81 16.31 29.12
C ARG A 191 -5.36 16.04 30.55
N ASN A 192 -4.46 16.90 31.01
CA ASN A 192 -3.90 16.89 32.33
C ASN A 192 -4.89 17.53 33.28
N TYR A 193 -5.89 16.76 33.71
CA TYR A 193 -6.57 17.15 34.94
C TYR A 193 -5.57 16.82 36.05
N ASN A 194 -4.90 17.83 36.60
CA ASN A 194 -3.89 17.76 37.67
C ASN A 194 -4.36 17.03 38.96
N ARG A 195 -5.52 16.35 38.93
CA ARG A 195 -6.22 15.66 40.01
C ARG A 195 -6.99 14.42 39.51
N HIS A 196 -6.48 13.70 38.51
CA HIS A 196 -6.96 12.34 38.20
C HIS A 196 -6.58 11.38 39.33
N GLY A 197 -7.42 11.29 40.36
CA GLY A 197 -7.35 10.15 41.27
C GLY A 197 -7.86 8.89 40.55
N ARG A 198 -7.26 7.72 40.83
CA ARG A 198 -7.82 6.38 40.48
C ARG A 198 -9.13 6.10 41.26
N ARG A 199 -10.07 7.04 41.22
CA ARG A 199 -11.29 7.07 42.02
C ARG A 199 -12.48 7.24 41.09
N LYS A 200 -13.59 6.58 41.42
CA LYS A 200 -14.86 6.69 40.67
C LYS A 200 -15.40 8.13 40.62
N LYS A 201 -14.99 9.02 41.53
CA LYS A 201 -15.35 10.44 41.59
C LYS A 201 -14.22 11.35 41.08
N CYS A 202 -13.62 11.04 39.92
CA CYS A 202 -12.70 12.00 39.29
C CYS A 202 -13.41 13.34 39.02
N VAL A 203 -12.68 14.45 39.22
CA VAL A 203 -13.04 15.85 38.88
C VAL A 203 -13.11 16.16 37.37
N CYS A 204 -12.98 15.12 36.54
CA CYS A 204 -13.08 15.12 35.09
C CYS A 204 -14.50 15.48 34.58
N LYS A 205 -15.00 16.69 34.89
CA LYS A 205 -16.38 17.10 34.60
C LYS A 205 -16.68 17.10 33.10
N ALA A 206 -15.76 17.61 32.27
CA ALA A 206 -15.93 17.68 30.82
C ALA A 206 -16.14 16.29 30.20
N ASP A 207 -15.33 15.31 30.58
CA ASP A 207 -15.46 13.93 30.11
C ASP A 207 -16.75 13.24 30.60
N ARG A 208 -17.28 13.64 31.77
CA ARG A 208 -18.58 13.12 32.24
C ARG A 208 -19.75 13.71 31.47
N LEU A 209 -19.65 14.97 31.02
CA LEU A 209 -20.70 15.63 30.23
C LEU A 209 -20.93 14.92 28.88
N ILE A 210 -19.88 14.37 28.27
CA ILE A 210 -20.00 13.53 27.06
C ILE A 210 -20.53 12.11 27.34
N GLY A 211 -20.82 11.78 28.62
CA GLY A 211 -21.38 10.50 29.03
C GLY A 211 -20.34 9.43 29.41
N CYS A 212 -19.07 9.79 29.63
CA CYS A 212 -18.08 8.84 30.14
C CYS A 212 -18.29 8.57 31.64
N LYS A 213 -18.46 7.30 32.01
CA LYS A 213 -18.65 6.89 33.41
C LYS A 213 -17.36 6.96 34.23
N GLU A 214 -16.24 6.57 33.61
CA GLU A 214 -14.93 6.43 34.26
C GLU A 214 -13.80 7.03 33.39
N PRO A 215 -13.62 8.37 33.38
CA PRO A 215 -12.66 9.04 32.51
C PRO A 215 -11.21 8.58 32.68
N TYR A 216 -10.75 8.41 33.92
CA TYR A 216 -9.41 7.91 34.25
C TYR A 216 -9.08 6.58 33.55
N LYS A 217 -10.04 5.65 33.51
CA LYS A 217 -9.86 4.33 32.87
C LYS A 217 -9.79 4.41 31.34
N CYS A 218 -10.45 5.41 30.75
CA CYS A 218 -10.38 5.66 29.31
C CYS A 218 -9.03 6.28 28.94
N GLN A 219 -8.50 7.18 29.78
CA GLN A 219 -7.15 7.72 29.62
C GLN A 219 -6.07 6.65 29.74
N GLU A 220 -6.15 5.75 30.74
CA GLU A 220 -5.24 4.60 30.84
C GLU A 220 -5.31 3.69 29.61
N GLU A 221 -6.51 3.47 29.08
CA GLU A 221 -6.67 2.67 27.88
C GLU A 221 -6.05 3.36 26.65
N ALA A 222 -6.20 4.69 26.53
CA ALA A 222 -5.55 5.47 25.47
C ALA A 222 -4.02 5.39 25.54
N ILE A 223 -3.43 5.42 26.75
CA ILE A 223 -1.98 5.21 26.94
C ILE A 223 -1.57 3.81 26.44
N LYS A 224 -2.35 2.77 26.76
CA LYS A 224 -2.08 1.41 26.27
C LYS A 224 -2.13 1.34 24.75
N PHE A 225 -3.12 1.97 24.12
CA PHE A 225 -3.20 2.08 22.66
C PHE A 225 -1.91 2.67 22.06
N LEU A 226 -1.40 3.79 22.60
CA LEU A 226 -0.14 4.38 22.13
C LEU A 226 1.10 3.51 22.42
N SER A 227 1.13 2.75 23.52
CA SER A 227 2.26 1.83 23.78
C SER A 227 2.28 0.62 22.84
N CYS A 228 1.11 0.25 22.31
CA CYS A 228 0.92 -0.90 21.42
C CYS A 228 1.14 -0.56 19.94
N ILE A 229 1.49 0.68 19.59
CA ILE A 229 1.94 1.03 18.23
C ILE A 229 3.48 1.05 18.17
N HIS A 230 4.01 0.79 16.98
CA HIS A 230 5.44 0.88 16.71
C HIS A 230 5.89 2.36 16.73
N ASP A 231 7.11 2.63 17.21
CA ASP A 231 7.66 3.99 17.42
C ASP A 231 7.62 4.86 16.16
N LYS A 232 7.83 4.24 15.00
CA LYS A 232 7.64 4.83 13.66
C LYS A 232 6.32 5.59 13.49
N TRP A 233 5.26 5.13 14.14
CA TRP A 233 3.91 5.67 14.03
C TRP A 233 3.48 6.46 15.27
N ASN A 234 4.30 6.49 16.31
CA ASN A 234 3.99 7.23 17.53
C ASN A 234 4.42 8.70 17.36
N PRO A 235 3.48 9.68 17.43
CA PRO A 235 3.80 11.10 17.32
C PRO A 235 4.60 11.64 18.50
N GLN A 236 4.60 10.93 19.64
CA GLN A 236 5.38 11.30 20.82
C GLN A 236 6.85 10.87 20.70
N VAL A 237 7.17 9.93 19.79
CA VAL A 237 8.53 9.46 19.56
C VAL A 237 9.11 10.18 18.35
N GLN A 238 10.14 11.00 18.58
CA GLN A 238 11.03 11.46 17.53
C GLN A 238 12.03 10.35 17.23
N LEU A 239 11.98 9.80 16.02
CA LEU A 239 12.98 8.82 15.59
C LEU A 239 14.32 9.54 15.45
N LYS A 240 15.38 9.02 16.09
CA LYS A 240 16.75 9.54 16.00
C LYS A 240 17.43 9.26 14.66
N HIS A 241 16.72 8.68 13.69
CA HIS A 241 17.25 8.58 12.34
C HIS A 241 17.25 10.00 11.79
N THR A 242 18.38 10.68 11.98
CA THR A 242 18.76 11.85 11.19
C THR A 242 18.79 11.35 9.76
N ILE A 243 17.66 11.50 9.07
CA ILE A 243 17.65 11.46 7.63
C ILE A 243 18.66 12.54 7.23
N PRO A 244 19.79 12.21 6.56
CA PRO A 244 20.70 13.23 6.07
C PRO A 244 19.91 14.17 5.16
N GLN A 245 19.55 15.34 5.69
CA GLN A 245 19.01 16.41 4.88
C GLN A 245 20.18 17.05 4.18
N LEU A 246 20.05 17.27 2.88
CA LEU A 246 21.04 18.05 2.15
C LEU A 246 21.17 19.42 2.79
N THR A 247 22.41 19.87 2.97
CA THR A 247 22.67 21.27 3.32
C THR A 247 22.14 22.19 2.20
N PRO A 248 21.88 23.48 2.49
CA PRO A 248 21.49 24.43 1.43
C PRO A 248 22.49 24.46 0.27
N GLU A 249 23.78 24.35 0.57
CA GLU A 249 24.88 24.30 -0.40
C GLU A 249 24.79 23.03 -1.27
N GLU A 250 24.51 21.87 -0.69
CA GLU A 250 24.33 20.62 -1.44
C GLU A 250 23.07 20.66 -2.33
N LYS A 251 22.03 21.40 -1.94
CA LYS A 251 20.82 21.60 -2.76
C LYS A 251 21.10 22.50 -3.96
N GLU A 252 21.85 23.59 -3.77
CA GLU A 252 22.29 24.46 -4.87
C GLU A 252 23.20 23.70 -5.83
N GLN A 253 24.17 22.94 -5.30
CA GLN A 253 25.07 22.10 -6.10
C GLN A 253 24.31 21.03 -6.89
N ASN A 254 23.26 20.45 -6.31
CA ASN A 254 22.42 19.49 -7.03
C ASN A 254 21.68 20.13 -8.21
N ILE A 255 21.20 21.37 -8.07
CA ILE A 255 20.52 22.10 -9.16
C ILE A 255 21.49 22.32 -10.33
N GLU A 256 22.73 22.70 -10.05
CA GLU A 256 23.79 22.87 -11.06
C GLU A 256 24.19 21.53 -11.70
N ASN A 257 24.41 20.49 -10.89
CA ASN A 257 24.75 19.16 -11.40
C ASN A 257 23.62 18.58 -12.27
N LEU A 258 22.35 18.92 -11.96
CA LEU A 258 21.19 18.55 -12.77
C LEU A 258 21.18 19.20 -14.16
N SER A 259 21.62 20.46 -14.28
CA SER A 259 21.74 21.11 -15.59
C SER A 259 22.90 20.54 -16.42
N ASP A 260 23.98 20.13 -15.76
CA ASP A 260 25.21 19.68 -16.41
C ASP A 260 25.26 18.17 -16.66
N GLY A 261 24.29 17.40 -16.15
CA GLY A 261 24.23 15.95 -16.26
C GLY A 261 25.20 15.20 -15.33
N GLU A 262 25.67 15.89 -14.30
CA GLU A 262 26.62 15.39 -13.30
C GLU A 262 25.91 14.64 -12.15
N PRO A 263 26.63 13.83 -11.36
CA PRO A 263 26.06 13.12 -10.22
C PRO A 263 25.46 14.07 -9.17
N VAL A 264 24.21 13.83 -8.79
CA VAL A 264 23.53 14.54 -7.69
C VAL A 264 23.58 13.73 -6.40
N VAL A 265 23.76 14.42 -5.27
CA VAL A 265 23.68 13.83 -3.94
C VAL A 265 22.21 13.60 -3.59
N PHE A 266 21.87 12.39 -3.18
CA PHE A 266 20.50 11.99 -2.98
C PHE A 266 19.86 12.66 -1.74
N ASP A 267 18.80 13.46 -1.93
CA ASP A 267 18.06 14.06 -0.81
C ASP A 267 17.16 13.02 -0.15
N THR A 268 17.62 12.45 0.96
CA THR A 268 16.77 11.57 1.77
C THR A 268 15.71 12.34 2.57
N GLY A 269 15.86 13.67 2.67
CA GLY A 269 15.10 14.63 3.47
C GLY A 269 13.73 15.03 2.95
N ILE A 270 13.20 14.37 1.92
CA ILE A 270 11.85 14.63 1.41
C ILE A 270 10.82 14.26 2.49
N GLU A 271 10.47 15.24 3.34
CA GLU A 271 9.41 15.09 4.32
C GLU A 271 8.11 14.71 3.59
N LEU A 272 7.46 13.64 4.06
CA LEU A 272 6.20 13.13 3.52
C LEU A 272 4.98 14.02 3.87
N THR A 273 5.16 15.33 3.96
CA THR A 273 4.13 16.31 4.35
C THR A 273 3.00 16.37 3.32
N LEU A 274 3.31 16.28 2.02
CA LEU A 274 2.29 16.33 0.94
C LEU A 274 1.63 14.97 0.62
N CYS A 275 2.30 13.85 0.94
CA CYS A 275 1.83 12.51 0.59
C CYS A 275 0.57 12.10 1.36
N PHE A 276 0.48 12.50 2.63
CA PHE A 276 -0.54 11.96 3.53
C PHE A 276 -1.92 12.60 3.39
N ALA A 277 -2.01 13.88 3.02
CA ALA A 277 -3.29 14.54 2.79
C ALA A 277 -4.17 13.81 1.76
N ARG A 278 -3.53 13.10 0.81
CA ARG A 278 -4.16 12.32 -0.28
C ARG A 278 -4.30 10.83 0.08
N PHE A 279 -3.32 10.29 0.80
CA PHE A 279 -3.38 8.98 1.47
C PHE A 279 -4.39 8.89 2.63
N ARG A 280 -5.05 9.99 3.02
CA ARG A 280 -6.11 10.06 4.05
C ARG A 280 -7.25 9.06 3.83
N GLY A 281 -7.55 8.75 2.56
CA GLY A 281 -8.46 7.66 2.20
C GLY A 281 -7.77 6.30 2.39
N TRP A 282 -6.66 6.07 1.70
CA TRP A 282 -6.02 4.76 1.56
C TRP A 282 -5.48 4.14 2.87
N LEU A 283 -4.99 4.93 3.82
CA LEU A 283 -4.49 4.43 5.12
C LEU A 283 -5.57 3.84 6.02
N ARG A 284 -6.84 4.19 5.80
CA ARG A 284 -7.97 3.51 6.45
C ARG A 284 -8.20 2.08 5.90
N HIS A 285 -7.47 1.66 4.86
CA HIS A 285 -7.83 0.50 4.03
C HIS A 285 -6.74 -0.58 3.89
N LEU A 286 -5.50 -0.29 4.26
CA LEU A 286 -4.43 -1.28 4.28
C LEU A 286 -4.20 -1.87 5.68
N ASN A 287 -5.17 -2.65 6.20
CA ASN A 287 -4.83 -3.88 6.93
C ASN A 287 -6.05 -4.81 7.15
N PRO A 288 -6.13 -5.92 6.42
CA PRO A 288 -6.78 -7.14 6.89
C PRO A 288 -5.69 -8.20 7.09
N PHE A 289 -5.52 -8.65 8.34
CA PHE A 289 -4.67 -9.74 8.83
C PHE A 289 -3.25 -9.41 9.31
N HIS A 290 -3.14 -9.39 10.64
CA HIS A 290 -2.14 -10.21 11.32
C HIS A 290 -2.82 -10.95 12.48
N SER A 291 -3.34 -12.16 12.20
CA SER A 291 -3.47 -13.30 13.14
C SER A 291 -4.41 -14.37 12.60
N ARG A 292 -3.89 -15.24 11.73
CA ARG A 292 -4.09 -16.71 11.73
C ARG A 292 -3.41 -17.30 10.50
N GLU A 293 -2.57 -18.30 10.76
CA GLU A 293 -2.06 -19.30 9.82
C GLU A 293 -1.17 -18.81 8.66
N LEU A 294 0.14 -18.77 8.94
CA LEU A 294 1.14 -19.32 8.03
C LEU A 294 2.09 -20.16 8.89
N ASP A 295 1.58 -21.31 9.33
CA ASP A 295 2.45 -22.45 9.60
C ASP A 295 2.59 -23.26 8.31
N ASN A 296 3.81 -23.72 8.10
CA ASN A 296 4.25 -24.77 7.20
C ASN A 296 4.51 -24.40 5.72
N ASN A 297 5.81 -24.30 5.44
CA ASN A 297 6.45 -24.92 4.28
C ASN A 297 5.77 -24.68 2.93
N LYS A 298 6.10 -23.55 2.31
CA LYS A 298 6.38 -23.46 0.86
C LYS A 298 7.24 -22.22 0.63
N ALA A 299 8.53 -22.37 0.89
CA ALA A 299 9.53 -21.66 0.10
C ALA A 299 9.32 -22.10 -1.35
N PHE A 300 8.48 -21.38 -2.08
CA PHE A 300 8.56 -21.38 -3.53
C PHE A 300 9.65 -20.37 -3.85
N GLU A 301 10.87 -20.88 -3.97
CA GLU A 301 11.93 -20.23 -4.74
C GLU A 301 11.40 -20.05 -6.17
N MET A 302 10.68 -18.95 -6.43
CA MET A 302 10.63 -18.37 -7.76
C MET A 302 11.97 -17.68 -7.97
N GLN A 303 12.93 -18.46 -8.47
CA GLN A 303 14.18 -17.97 -9.03
C GLN A 303 13.87 -16.95 -10.14
N SER A 304 14.67 -15.87 -10.13
CA SER A 304 14.91 -14.90 -11.21
C SER A 304 13.78 -14.70 -12.23
N SER A 305 12.80 -13.85 -11.91
CA SER A 305 11.97 -13.23 -12.94
C SER A 305 12.62 -11.89 -13.36
N PRO A 306 12.82 -11.63 -14.67
CA PRO A 306 13.29 -10.33 -15.18
C PRO A 306 12.45 -9.14 -14.69
N LEU A 307 11.15 -9.37 -14.44
CA LEU A 307 10.24 -8.39 -13.85
C LEU A 307 10.68 -7.95 -12.44
N ARG A 308 11.40 -8.76 -11.68
CA ARG A 308 11.93 -8.36 -10.37
C ARG A 308 13.11 -7.40 -10.53
N ALA A 309 13.97 -7.61 -11.54
CA ALA A 309 15.09 -6.72 -11.83
C ALA A 309 14.61 -5.40 -12.42
N GLU A 310 13.61 -5.43 -13.32
CA GLU A 310 12.94 -4.22 -13.81
C GLU A 310 12.22 -3.50 -12.67
N VAL A 311 11.46 -4.19 -11.82
CA VAL A 311 10.78 -3.56 -10.67
C VAL A 311 11.79 -3.03 -9.64
N LEU A 312 12.93 -3.69 -9.40
CA LEU A 312 13.98 -3.20 -8.51
C LEU A 312 14.74 -2.00 -9.09
N GLN A 313 15.10 -2.03 -10.38
CA GLN A 313 15.69 -0.86 -11.04
C GLN A 313 14.71 0.31 -11.09
N TYR A 314 13.41 0.05 -11.25
CA TYR A 314 12.39 1.09 -11.29
C TYR A 314 12.02 1.62 -9.90
N VAL A 315 12.08 0.80 -8.84
CA VAL A 315 11.96 1.26 -7.44
C VAL A 315 13.16 2.12 -7.04
N LEU A 316 14.34 1.85 -7.61
CA LEU A 316 15.51 2.74 -7.47
C LEU A 316 15.37 4.03 -8.28
N GLN A 317 14.64 4.03 -9.39
CA GLN A 317 14.31 5.23 -10.17
C GLN A 317 13.16 6.07 -9.57
N LEU A 318 12.20 5.45 -8.89
CA LEU A 318 11.10 6.14 -8.20
C LEU A 318 11.52 6.83 -6.89
N ASN A 319 12.74 6.57 -6.45
CA ASN A 319 13.36 7.33 -5.39
C ASN A 319 14.15 8.53 -5.93
N LYS A 320 14.50 8.58 -7.23
CA LYS A 320 15.05 9.79 -7.88
C LYS A 320 13.92 10.77 -8.22
#